data_AF-A0A6J4JM05-F1
#
_entry.id   AF-A0A6J4JM05-F1
#
_cell.length_a   1.000
_cell.length_b   1.000
_cell.length_c   1.000
_cell.angle_alpha   90.00
_cell.angle_beta   90.00
_cell.angle_gamma   90.00
#
_symmetry.space_group_name_H-M   'P 1'
#
loop_
_entity.id
_entity.type
_entity.pdbx_description
1 polymer ?
#
loop_
_entity_poly.entity_id
_entity_poly.type
_entity_poly.pdbx_seq_one_letter_code
_entity_poly.pdbx_strand_id
1 'polypeptide(L)' 'MAAESTFDVVSEFDRQELRNALDQTEREVRTRFDLKDSRSELKLGDKDITITSDSEMHLQAVRDILESKAIRRGLSLKI' A
#
# COMPACT_ATOMS: atom_id res chain seq x y z
N MET A 1 -38.95 27.22 -4.57
CA MET A 1 -38.63 25.97 -3.86
C MET A 1 -37.12 25.83 -3.88
N ALA A 2 -36.46 25.90 -2.72
CA ALA A 2 -35.02 25.70 -2.64
C ALA A 2 -34.73 24.22 -2.92
N ALA A 3 -33.86 23.93 -3.87
CA ALA A 3 -33.35 22.58 -4.05
C ALA A 3 -32.49 22.26 -2.82
N GLU A 4 -32.95 21.32 -1.99
CA GLU A 4 -32.12 20.74 -0.95
C GLU A 4 -31.07 19.86 -1.63
N SER A 5 -29.93 20.44 -1.96
CA SER A 5 -28.77 19.71 -2.45
C SER A 5 -28.11 19.00 -1.26
N THR A 6 -28.15 17.68 -1.24
CA THR A 6 -27.38 16.85 -0.31
C THR A 6 -26.23 16.18 -1.07
N PHE A 7 -25.13 15.88 -0.40
CA PHE A 7 -24.06 15.05 -0.92
C PHE A 7 -23.52 14.16 0.20
N ASP A 8 -23.12 12.94 -0.16
CA ASP A 8 -22.52 11.99 0.77
C ASP A 8 -20.99 12.09 0.72
N VAL A 9 -20.36 12.05 1.89
CA VAL A 9 -18.90 11.96 2.03
C VAL A 9 -18.56 10.52 2.40
N VAL A 10 -18.06 9.76 1.43
CA VAL A 10 -17.61 8.39 1.62
C VAL A 10 -16.10 8.30 1.41
N SER A 11 -15.41 7.53 2.26
CA SER A 11 -13.99 7.23 2.11
C SER A 11 -13.84 5.89 1.38
N GLU A 12 -14.14 5.89 0.09
CA GLU A 12 -13.90 4.74 -0.77
C GLU A 12 -12.50 4.83 -1.39
N PHE A 13 -11.82 3.69 -1.49
CA PHE A 13 -10.56 3.57 -2.21
C PHE A 13 -10.64 2.44 -3.21
N ASP A 14 -9.91 2.58 -4.31
CA ASP A 14 -9.87 1.57 -5.35
C ASP A 14 -9.04 0.36 -4.88
N ARG A 15 -9.72 -0.77 -4.66
CA ARG A 15 -9.08 -2.04 -4.27
C ARG A 15 -8.14 -2.58 -5.34
N GLN A 16 -8.39 -2.27 -6.61
CA GLN A 16 -7.54 -2.66 -7.72
C GLN A 16 -6.26 -1.84 -7.72
N GLU A 17 -6.33 -0.53 -7.42
CA GLU A 17 -5.14 0.28 -7.20
C GLU A 17 -4.32 -0.18 -5.99
N LEU A 18 -4.98 -0.63 -4.91
CA LEU A 18 -4.28 -1.21 -3.76
C LEU A 18 -3.47 -2.46 -4.15
N ARG A 19 -4.08 -3.37 -4.92
CA ARG A 19 -3.37 -4.55 -5.45
C ARG A 19 -2.21 -4.15 -6.36
N ASN A 20 -2.43 -3.18 -7.25
CA ASN A 20 -1.38 -2.66 -8.13
C ASN A 20 -0.21 -2.05 -7.34
N ALA A 21 -0.48 -1.36 -6.23
CA ALA A 21 0.54 -0.81 -5.35
C ALA A 21 1.38 -1.91 -4.68
N LEU A 22 0.72 -2.97 -4.20
CA LEU A 22 1.38 -4.14 -3.59
C LEU A 22 2.24 -4.90 -4.59
N ASP A 23 1.71 -5.21 -5.77
CA ASP A 23 2.45 -5.92 -6.82
C ASP A 23 3.71 -5.14 -7.24
N GLN A 24 3.62 -3.81 -7.32
CA GLN A 24 4.79 -2.98 -7.60
C GLN A 24 5.79 -2.96 -6.45
N THR A 25 5.31 -2.92 -5.21
CA THR A 25 6.17 -3.00 -4.04
C THR A 25 6.93 -4.31 -4.02
N GLU A 26 6.25 -5.43 -4.26
CA GLU A 26 6.88 -6.75 -4.30
C GLU A 26 7.94 -6.85 -5.41
N ARG A 27 7.66 -6.32 -6.61
CA ARG A 27 8.66 -6.25 -7.69
C ARG A 27 9.87 -5.44 -7.28
N GLU A 28 9.67 -4.28 -6.64
CA GLU A 28 10.77 -3.41 -6.23
C GLU A 28 11.64 -4.05 -5.14
N VAL A 29 11.01 -4.66 -4.14
CA VAL A 29 11.67 -5.42 -3.07
C VAL A 29 12.52 -6.56 -3.66
N ARG A 30 12.00 -7.29 -4.65
CA ARG A 30 12.76 -8.36 -5.34
C ARG A 30 13.95 -7.84 -6.16
N THR A 31 13.86 -6.62 -6.69
CA THR A 31 14.94 -6.00 -7.49
C THR A 31 16.01 -5.30 -6.65
N ARG A 32 15.67 -4.85 -5.44
CA ARG A 32 16.60 -4.19 -4.53
C ARG A 32 17.56 -5.21 -3.91
N PHE A 33 18.84 -5.06 -4.17
CA PHE A 33 19.88 -5.98 -3.69
C PHE A 33 19.91 -6.06 -2.15
N ASP A 34 19.72 -4.93 -1.48
CA ASP A 34 19.66 -4.80 -0.03
C ASP A 34 18.43 -5.46 0.60
N LEU A 35 17.33 -5.61 -0.15
CA LEU A 35 16.11 -6.26 0.32
C LEU A 35 15.95 -7.70 -0.19
N LYS A 36 16.74 -8.12 -1.18
CA LYS A 36 16.63 -9.44 -1.79
C LYS A 36 16.92 -10.57 -0.78
N ASP A 37 17.88 -10.36 0.11
CA ASP A 37 18.24 -11.35 1.14
C ASP A 37 17.36 -11.25 2.39
N SER A 38 16.57 -10.19 2.52
CA SER A 38 15.71 -9.91 3.69
C SER A 38 14.52 -10.87 3.85
N ARG A 39 14.28 -11.74 2.86
CA ARG A 39 13.08 -12.59 2.74
C ARG A 39 11.78 -11.83 3.00
N SER A 40 11.72 -10.56 2.59
CA SER A 40 10.55 -9.72 2.81
C SER A 40 9.34 -10.24 2.02
N GLU A 41 8.23 -10.46 2.71
CA GLU A 41 6.97 -10.96 2.14
C GLU A 41 5.85 -9.97 2.42
N LEU A 42 5.05 -9.64 1.40
CA LEU A 42 3.84 -8.84 1.55
C LEU A 42 2.62 -9.72 1.27
N LYS A 43 1.65 -9.72 2.20
CA LYS A 43 0.37 -10.43 2.06
C LYS A 43 -0.78 -9.45 2.24
N LEU A 44 -1.69 -9.43 1.27
CA LEU A 44 -2.96 -8.73 1.37
C LEU A 44 -4.02 -9.69 1.92
N GLY A 45 -4.48 -9.43 3.15
CA GLY A 45 -5.66 -10.03 3.73
C GLY A 45 -6.94 -9.33 3.28
N ASP A 46 -8.07 -9.69 3.89
CA ASP A 46 -9.37 -9.10 3.54
C ASP A 46 -9.49 -7.63 3.96
N LYS A 47 -8.78 -7.23 5.03
CA LYS A 47 -8.82 -5.87 5.60
C LYS A 47 -7.46 -5.34 6.02
N ASP A 48 -6.42 -6.14 5.91
CA ASP A 48 -5.11 -5.88 6.48
C ASP A 48 -4.00 -6.25 5.49
N ILE A 49 -2.85 -5.59 5.64
CA ILE A 49 -1.64 -5.88 4.86
C ILE A 49 -0.59 -6.34 5.86
N THR A 50 -0.16 -7.58 5.72
CA THR A 50 0.91 -8.16 6.54
C THR A 50 2.23 -8.04 5.80
N ILE A 51 3.21 -7.38 6.41
CA ILE A 51 4.58 -7.30 5.90
C ILE A 51 5.46 -8.09 6.87
N THR A 52 6.13 -9.11 6.36
CA THR A 52 7.12 -9.90 7.11
C THR A 52 8.49 -9.56 6.58
N SER A 53 9.46 -9.30 7.46
CA SER A 53 10.85 -9.01 7.10
C SER A 53 11.78 -9.56 8.18
N ASP A 54 13.04 -9.79 7.85
CA ASP A 54 14.07 -10.32 8.75
C ASP A 54 14.65 -9.28 9.73
N SER A 55 14.49 -7.98 9.44
CA SER A 55 14.97 -6.89 10.27
C SER A 55 14.02 -5.70 10.25
N GLU A 56 14.06 -4.89 11.31
CA GLU A 56 13.27 -3.65 11.41
C GLU A 56 13.68 -2.63 10.34
N MET A 57 14.97 -2.59 9.98
CA MET A 57 15.48 -1.72 8.92
C MET A 57 14.88 -2.09 7.55
N HIS A 58 14.82 -3.38 7.23
CA HIS A 58 14.22 -3.85 5.99
C HIS A 58 12.71 -3.66 6.00
N LEU A 59 12.04 -3.89 7.13
CA LEU A 59 10.61 -3.62 7.30
C LEU A 59 10.29 -2.14 7.01
N GLN A 60 11.07 -1.22 7.58
CA GLN A 60 10.91 0.22 7.37
C GLN A 60 11.07 0.57 5.88
N ALA A 61 12.10 0.04 5.23
CA ALA A 61 12.34 0.28 3.80
C ALA A 61 11.22 -0.26 2.90
N VAL A 62 10.70 -1.46 3.20
CA VAL A 62 9.55 -2.05 2.47
C VAL A 62 8.30 -1.20 2.66
N ARG A 63 8.06 -0.73 3.90
CA ARG A 63 6.94 0.15 4.22
C ARG A 63 7.03 1.47 3.45
N ASP A 64 8.21 2.10 3.41
CA ASP A 64 8.41 3.36 2.68
C ASP A 64 8.15 3.20 1.17
N ILE A 65 8.56 2.06 0.60
CA ILE A 65 8.26 1.74 -0.81
C ILE A 65 6.75 1.62 -1.00
N LEU A 66 6.06 0.85 -0.14
CA LEU A 66 4.60 0.67 -0.21
C LEU A 66 3.87 2.00 -0.13
N GLU A 67 4.22 2.85 0.84
CA GLU A 67 3.64 4.18 1.02
C GLU A 67 3.86 5.06 -0.22
N SER A 68 5.07 5.04 -0.80
CA SER A 68 5.36 5.76 -2.04
C SER A 68 4.53 5.26 -3.23
N LYS A 69 4.35 3.94 -3.38
CA LYS A 69 3.53 3.36 -4.45
C LYS A 69 2.04 3.64 -4.27
N ALA A 70 1.56 3.67 -3.04
CA ALA A 70 0.19 4.01 -2.70
C ALA A 70 -0.13 5.47 -3.01
N ILE A 71 0.71 6.41 -2.56
CA ILE A 71 0.53 7.86 -2.83
C ILE A 71 0.50 8.13 -4.34
N ARG A 72 1.41 7.52 -5.11
CA ARG A 72 1.46 7.69 -6.58
C ARG A 72 0.18 7.25 -7.29
N ARG A 73 -0.65 6.42 -6.65
CA ARG A 73 -1.93 5.93 -7.16
C ARG A 73 -3.14 6.66 -6.60
N GLY A 74 -2.92 7.71 -5.80
CA GLY A 74 -4.00 8.44 -5.14
C GLY A 74 -4.63 7.68 -3.98
N LEU A 75 -3.99 6.62 -3.48
CA LEU A 75 -4.41 5.97 -2.24
C LEU A 75 -3.93 6.81 -1.07
N SER A 76 -4.86 7.21 -0.20
CA SER A 76 -4.53 7.86 1.06
C SER A 76 -3.74 6.88 1.95
N LEU A 77 -2.83 7.37 2.77
CA LEU A 77 -2.17 6.56 3.80
C LEU A 77 -2.95 6.55 5.13
N LYS A 78 -4.07 7.28 5.18
CA LYS A 78 -4.93 7.43 6.37
C LYS A 78 -6.21 6.59 6.29
N ILE A 79 -6.37 5.75 5.26
CA ILE A 79 -7.47 4.79 5.13
C ILE A 79 -7.26 3.58 6.04
#